data_AF-A0A521ZSH0-F1
#
_entry.id   AF-A0A521ZSH0-F1
#
_cell.length_a   1.000
_cell.length_b   1.000
_cell.length_c   1.000
_cell.angle_alpha   90.00
_cell.angle_beta   90.00
_cell.angle_gamma   90.00
#
_symmetry.space_group_name_H-M   'P 1'
#
loop_
_entity.id
_entity.type
_entity.pdbx_description
1 polymer ?
#
loop_
_entity_poly.entity_id
_entity_poly.type
_entity_poly.pdbx_seq_one_letter_code
_entity_poly.pdbx_strand_id
1 'polypeptide(L)'
;MEPDCQKIVASLAEIQKLKASFDASLETSEPFQNVEQLNVAQDMSLELEAKIVRSRGNFTPREIKAIFANPETGREKPITIDFQKELEFFSDFYQRYLGIALDQERVRAIWRKHQAEIKTEMEQYGYDKILIIPDDLPDVTTLKRKLIEGMPDTNPTRIGEGVMEGGAFRRVKAAEGQGCRVVLIHSDQNIFRNSSANPFLKATLNKDISQLSGLDEGGIMRRMANYEAMPINFKVTFGTKEVSVRAEGLSLESYMVMQRIHFEQTKAQLDDVHLDERGWTWLVNSLSPLYVVVSNWNDRGSWFNISAYVPGFVSEDTGARFARSFTE
;
A
#
# COMPACT_ATOMS: atom_id res chain seq x y z
N MET A 1 -9.44 0.98 25.68
CA MET A 1 -8.54 2.03 25.16
C MET A 1 -7.34 2.35 26.08
N GLU A 2 -7.25 1.85 27.32
CA GLU A 2 -6.13 2.15 28.25
C GLU A 2 -4.91 1.20 28.35
N PRO A 3 -4.87 -0.03 27.79
CA PRO A 3 -3.77 -0.96 28.10
C PRO A 3 -2.37 -0.53 27.64
N ASP A 4 -2.29 0.27 26.57
CA ASP A 4 -1.01 0.59 25.93
C ASP A 4 -0.36 1.84 26.51
N CYS A 5 -1.16 2.85 26.88
CA CYS A 5 -0.67 4.06 27.53
C CYS A 5 -0.06 3.75 28.90
N GLN A 6 -0.66 2.85 29.69
CA GLN A 6 -0.10 2.42 30.98
C GLN A 6 1.23 1.68 30.83
N LYS A 7 1.38 0.84 29.78
CA LYS A 7 2.64 0.16 29.48
C LYS A 7 3.72 1.14 29.05
N ILE A 8 3.38 2.12 28.21
CA ILE A 8 4.29 3.19 27.79
C ILE A 8 4.74 4.04 28.98
N VAL A 9 3.81 4.42 29.87
CA VAL A 9 4.09 5.17 31.09
C VAL A 9 5.01 4.38 32.03
N ALA A 10 4.76 3.08 32.21
CA ALA A 10 5.61 2.21 33.01
C ALA A 10 7.02 2.08 32.41
N SER A 11 7.14 1.86 31.10
CA SER A 11 8.43 1.80 30.41
C SER A 11 9.19 3.14 30.49
N LEU A 12 8.50 4.28 30.38
CA LEU A 12 9.09 5.61 30.56
C LEU A 12 9.63 5.81 31.97
N ALA A 13 8.87 5.40 33.00
CA ALA A 13 9.29 5.49 34.39
C ALA A 13 10.54 4.63 34.66
N GLU A 14 10.62 3.43 34.08
CA GLU A 14 11.83 2.59 34.18
C GLU A 14 13.04 3.22 33.50
N ILE A 15 12.87 3.78 32.29
CA ILE A 15 13.96 4.48 31.58
C ILE A 15 14.45 5.68 32.40
N GLN A 16 13.53 6.46 32.99
CA GLN A 16 13.89 7.60 33.84
C GLN A 16 14.67 7.15 35.08
N LYS A 17 14.27 6.05 35.72
CA LYS A 17 14.96 5.49 36.89
C LYS A 17 16.38 5.02 36.53
N LEU A 18 16.53 4.32 35.42
CA LEU A 18 17.83 3.87 34.92
C LEU A 18 18.74 5.05 34.56
N LYS A 19 18.19 6.10 33.92
CA LYS A 19 18.94 7.32 33.59
C LYS A 19 19.45 8.01 34.86
N ALA A 20 18.59 8.16 35.87
CA ALA A 20 18.99 8.77 37.14
C ALA A 20 20.12 7.97 37.82
N SER A 21 20.07 6.64 37.74
CA SER A 21 21.13 5.79 38.29
C SER A 21 22.44 5.87 37.48
N PHE A 22 22.37 6.06 36.17
CA PHE A 22 23.54 6.28 35.31
C PHE A 22 24.19 7.64 35.60
N ASP A 23 23.39 8.71 35.67
CA ASP A 23 23.84 10.07 35.98
C ASP A 23 24.52 10.11 37.37
N ALA A 24 23.96 9.42 38.38
CA ALA A 24 24.57 9.32 39.71
C ALA A 24 25.91 8.54 39.72
N SER A 25 26.02 7.49 38.92
CA SER A 25 27.28 6.74 38.77
C SER A 25 28.38 7.59 38.10
N LEU A 26 28.00 8.51 37.20
CA LEU A 26 28.93 9.47 36.60
C LEU A 26 29.37 10.56 37.61
N GLU A 27 28.46 11.10 38.41
CA GLU A 27 28.77 12.14 39.40
C GLU A 27 29.66 11.65 40.55
N THR A 28 29.58 10.36 40.88
CA THR A 28 30.42 9.73 41.92
C THR A 28 31.78 9.25 41.40
N SER A 29 31.98 9.25 40.09
CA SER A 29 33.27 8.95 39.48
C SER A 29 34.17 10.19 39.48
N GLU A 30 35.09 10.29 40.44
CA GLU A 30 36.20 11.22 40.29
C GLU A 30 36.98 10.89 39.01
N PRO A 31 37.56 11.89 38.32
CA PRO A 31 38.20 11.66 37.04
C PRO A 31 39.40 10.72 37.23
N PHE A 32 39.27 9.48 36.74
CA PHE A 32 40.35 8.53 36.39
C PHE A 32 40.94 7.57 37.45
N GLN A 33 40.19 6.97 38.38
CA GLN A 33 40.79 5.88 39.19
C GLN A 33 40.03 4.55 39.32
N ASN A 34 38.78 4.41 38.89
CA ASN A 34 38.06 3.16 39.12
C ASN A 34 37.50 2.54 37.82
N VAL A 35 38.31 1.69 37.17
CA VAL A 35 37.94 0.92 35.97
C VAL A 35 36.63 0.15 36.16
N GLU A 36 36.37 -0.31 37.39
CA GLU A 36 35.15 -1.03 37.75
C GLU A 36 33.90 -0.16 37.65
N GLN A 37 33.96 1.11 38.07
CA GLN A 37 32.84 2.06 37.93
C GLN A 37 32.60 2.46 36.47
N LEU A 38 33.67 2.53 35.67
CA LEU A 38 33.59 2.84 34.24
C LEU A 38 32.91 1.72 33.46
N ASN A 39 33.20 0.46 33.82
CA ASN A 39 32.51 -0.72 33.27
C ASN A 39 31.02 -0.74 33.67
N VAL A 40 30.70 -0.43 34.94
CA VAL A 40 29.30 -0.33 35.40
C VAL A 40 28.53 0.75 34.63
N ALA A 41 29.13 1.92 34.41
CA ALA A 41 28.51 2.98 33.62
C ALA A 41 28.30 2.54 32.15
N GLN A 42 29.26 1.84 31.55
CA GLN A 42 29.12 1.29 30.20
C GLN A 42 28.00 0.26 30.08
N ASP A 43 27.90 -0.68 31.02
CA ASP A 43 26.84 -1.69 31.05
C ASP A 43 25.46 -1.03 31.21
N MET A 44 25.35 -0.03 32.09
CA MET A 44 24.13 0.73 32.27
C MET A 44 23.76 1.53 31.01
N SER A 45 24.73 2.09 30.29
CA SER A 45 24.49 2.78 29.01
C SER A 45 23.94 1.83 27.95
N LEU A 46 24.51 0.63 27.83
CA LEU A 46 24.05 -0.40 26.90
C LEU A 46 22.64 -0.88 27.26
N GLU A 47 22.34 -1.06 28.55
CA GLU A 47 20.98 -1.39 29.01
C GLU A 47 20.00 -0.26 28.73
N LEU A 48 20.41 1.00 28.93
CA LEU A 48 19.61 2.19 28.62
C LEU A 48 19.26 2.25 27.14
N GLU A 49 20.26 2.08 26.27
CA GLU A 49 20.08 2.05 24.82
C GLU A 49 19.15 0.90 24.40
N ALA A 50 19.36 -0.30 24.94
CA ALA A 50 18.51 -1.45 24.66
C ALA A 50 17.05 -1.20 25.09
N LYS A 51 16.81 -0.61 26.27
CA LYS A 51 15.46 -0.27 26.75
C LYS A 51 14.82 0.87 25.96
N ILE A 52 15.59 1.89 25.56
CA ILE A 52 15.11 2.99 24.71
C ILE A 52 14.71 2.45 23.33
N VAL A 53 15.53 1.60 22.71
CA VAL A 53 15.21 0.96 21.42
C VAL A 53 13.97 0.10 21.55
N ARG A 54 13.87 -0.72 22.60
CA ARG A 54 12.70 -1.57 22.87
C ARG A 54 11.43 -0.75 23.11
N SER A 55 11.53 0.39 23.80
CA SER A 55 10.39 1.27 24.08
C SER A 55 9.99 2.13 22.86
N ARG A 56 10.95 2.54 22.03
CA ARG A 56 10.68 3.17 20.73
C ARG A 56 9.94 2.21 19.79
N GLY A 57 10.27 0.92 19.83
CA GLY A 57 9.53 -0.13 19.12
C GLY A 57 8.08 -0.31 19.57
N ASN A 58 7.70 0.22 20.75
CA ASN A 58 6.33 0.23 21.24
C ASN A 58 5.55 1.48 20.82
N PHE A 59 6.22 2.52 20.32
CA PHE A 59 5.54 3.73 19.87
C PHE A 59 5.12 3.56 18.41
N THR A 60 3.82 3.53 18.14
CA THR A 60 3.31 3.65 16.77
C THR A 60 3.40 5.12 16.34
N PRO A 61 4.25 5.47 15.35
CA PRO A 61 4.30 6.82 14.85
C PRO A 61 2.93 7.18 14.27
N ARG A 62 2.34 8.27 14.78
CA ARG A 62 1.04 8.74 14.31
C ARG A 62 1.07 9.10 12.83
N GLU A 63 2.15 9.71 12.37
CA GLU A 63 2.29 10.19 11.00
C GLU A 63 3.64 9.76 10.40
N ILE A 64 3.64 9.50 9.09
CA ILE A 64 4.87 9.49 8.29
C ILE A 64 4.82 10.67 7.33
N LYS A 65 5.92 11.43 7.31
CA LYS A 65 6.12 12.57 6.41
C LYS A 65 7.25 12.24 5.43
N ALA A 66 7.02 12.53 4.17
CA ALA A 66 7.95 12.33 3.07
C ALA A 66 7.91 13.54 2.13
N ILE A 67 8.98 13.74 1.37
CA ILE A 67 9.02 14.71 0.28
C ILE A 67 9.29 13.93 -1.00
N PHE A 68 8.32 13.91 -1.90
CA PHE A 68 8.50 13.32 -3.22
C PHE A 68 8.99 14.40 -4.20
N ALA A 69 10.16 14.19 -4.79
CA ALA A 69 10.66 15.04 -5.86
C ALA A 69 10.19 14.48 -7.21
N ASN A 70 9.26 15.17 -7.87
CA ASN A 70 8.74 14.75 -9.16
C ASN A 70 9.88 14.72 -10.21
N PRO A 71 10.23 13.56 -10.78
CA PRO A 71 11.37 13.44 -11.69
C PRO A 71 11.16 14.12 -13.05
N GLU A 72 9.91 14.38 -13.45
CA GLU A 72 9.56 15.07 -14.70
C GLU A 72 9.70 16.59 -14.57
N THR A 73 9.33 17.16 -13.42
CA THR A 73 9.24 18.62 -13.23
C THR A 73 10.25 19.20 -12.24
N GLY A 74 10.91 18.35 -11.44
CA GLY A 74 11.78 18.75 -10.33
C GLY A 74 11.03 19.34 -9.12
N ARG A 75 9.69 19.42 -9.15
CA ARG A 75 8.91 19.99 -8.06
C ARG A 75 8.80 19.02 -6.89
N GLU A 76 8.99 19.53 -5.69
CA GLU A 76 8.78 18.79 -4.45
C GLU A 76 7.31 18.80 -4.04
N LYS A 77 6.79 17.63 -3.68
CA LYS A 77 5.44 17.42 -3.12
C LYS A 77 5.59 16.85 -1.71
N PRO A 78 5.23 17.60 -0.64
CA PRO A 78 5.16 17.02 0.69
C PRO A 78 4.01 16.02 0.76
N ILE A 79 4.26 14.86 1.36
CA ILE A 79 3.31 13.78 1.57
C ILE A 79 3.23 13.53 3.07
N THR A 80 2.02 13.43 3.61
CA THR A 80 1.77 13.08 5.02
C THR A 80 0.66 12.06 5.09
N ILE A 81 0.94 10.92 5.71
CA ILE A 81 -0.05 9.89 6.02
C ILE A 81 -0.25 9.89 7.54
N ASP A 82 -1.45 10.30 8.00
CA ASP A 82 -1.87 10.18 9.41
C ASP A 82 -2.44 8.77 9.63
N PHE A 83 -1.60 7.87 10.10
CA PHE A 83 -1.91 6.47 10.28
C PHE A 83 -3.05 6.24 11.28
N GLN A 84 -3.15 7.07 12.32
CA GLN A 84 -4.24 6.91 13.30
C GLN A 84 -5.59 7.22 12.66
N LYS A 85 -5.65 8.30 11.88
CA LYS A 85 -6.86 8.67 11.14
C LYS A 85 -7.24 7.62 10.09
N GLU A 86 -6.26 7.11 9.36
CA GLU A 86 -6.50 6.03 8.38
C GLU A 86 -6.99 4.75 9.08
N LEU A 87 -6.39 4.36 10.20
CA LEU A 87 -6.78 3.17 10.95
C LEU A 87 -8.23 3.23 11.46
N GLU A 88 -8.65 4.39 11.98
CA GLU A 88 -10.04 4.65 12.36
C GLU A 88 -10.97 4.58 11.15
N PHE A 89 -10.60 5.24 10.05
CA PHE A 89 -11.37 5.21 8.80
C PHE A 89 -11.57 3.79 8.27
N PHE A 90 -10.50 2.99 8.18
CA PHE A 90 -10.58 1.62 7.68
C PHE A 90 -11.37 0.71 8.62
N SER A 91 -11.25 0.90 9.95
CA SER A 91 -12.06 0.16 10.92
C SER A 91 -13.56 0.38 10.68
N ASP A 92 -13.97 1.63 10.55
CA ASP A 92 -15.37 1.99 10.27
C ASP A 92 -15.83 1.51 8.89
N PHE A 93 -14.97 1.65 7.88
CA PHE A 93 -15.24 1.22 6.51
C PHE A 93 -15.56 -0.27 6.44
N TYR A 94 -14.68 -1.11 6.99
CA TYR A 94 -14.85 -2.56 6.95
C TYR A 94 -16.04 -3.04 7.78
N GLN A 95 -16.24 -2.45 8.96
CA GLN A 95 -17.41 -2.77 9.78
C GLN A 95 -18.71 -2.41 9.05
N ARG A 96 -18.75 -1.23 8.40
CA ARG A 96 -19.96 -0.74 7.72
C ARG A 96 -20.31 -1.55 6.49
N TYR A 97 -19.34 -1.82 5.61
CA TYR A 97 -19.63 -2.40 4.29
C TYR A 97 -19.48 -3.91 4.25
N LEU A 98 -18.61 -4.47 5.07
CA LEU A 98 -18.34 -5.92 5.06
C LEU A 98 -18.80 -6.61 6.34
N GLY A 99 -18.96 -5.88 7.46
CA GLY A 99 -19.24 -6.45 8.78
C GLY A 99 -18.00 -7.07 9.42
N ILE A 100 -16.81 -6.59 9.04
CA ILE A 100 -15.52 -7.11 9.47
C ILE A 100 -14.91 -6.16 10.50
N ALA A 101 -14.44 -6.72 11.62
CA ALA A 101 -13.69 -5.99 12.61
C ALA A 101 -12.19 -6.05 12.30
N LEU A 102 -11.57 -4.88 12.10
CA LEU A 102 -10.14 -4.79 11.79
C LEU A 102 -9.30 -5.06 13.04
N ASP A 103 -8.32 -5.97 12.94
CA ASP A 103 -7.30 -6.16 13.97
C ASP A 103 -6.31 -4.99 13.98
N GLN A 104 -6.65 -3.96 14.74
CA GLN A 104 -5.86 -2.73 14.80
C GLN A 104 -4.45 -2.95 15.35
N GLU A 105 -4.24 -3.89 16.28
CA GLU A 105 -2.92 -4.13 16.87
C GLU A 105 -1.97 -4.77 15.88
N ARG A 106 -2.49 -5.72 15.08
CA ARG A 106 -1.76 -6.32 13.97
C ARG A 106 -1.36 -5.29 12.93
N VAL A 107 -2.28 -4.41 12.52
CA VAL A 107 -1.99 -3.32 11.57
C VAL A 107 -0.95 -2.36 12.15
N ARG A 108 -1.03 -2.01 13.45
CA ARG A 108 -0.02 -1.20 14.15
C ARG A 108 1.34 -1.88 14.18
N ALA A 109 1.40 -3.20 14.32
CA ALA A 109 2.66 -3.95 14.30
C ALA A 109 3.34 -3.88 12.92
N ILE A 110 2.58 -4.10 11.85
CA ILE A 110 3.06 -3.96 10.45
C ILE A 110 3.58 -2.54 10.22
N TRP A 111 2.81 -1.51 10.58
CA TRP A 111 3.21 -0.11 10.41
C TRP A 111 4.51 0.23 11.13
N ARG A 112 4.66 -0.22 12.39
CA ARG A 112 5.88 0.00 13.18
C ARG A 112 7.09 -0.70 12.57
N LYS A 113 6.93 -1.96 12.15
CA LYS A 113 8.01 -2.77 11.57
C LYS A 113 8.56 -2.13 10.29
N HIS A 114 7.68 -1.58 9.45
CA HIS A 114 8.03 -1.14 8.10
C HIS A 114 8.12 0.38 7.91
N GLN A 115 8.05 1.16 8.98
CA GLN A 115 8.02 2.63 8.92
C GLN A 115 9.11 3.24 8.01
N ALA A 116 10.35 2.77 8.15
CA ALA A 116 11.49 3.30 7.37
C ALA A 116 11.39 2.96 5.88
N GLU A 117 10.93 1.76 5.55
CA GLU A 117 10.73 1.32 4.17
C GLU A 117 9.54 2.06 3.54
N ILE A 118 8.44 2.21 4.28
CA ILE A 118 7.27 3.00 3.86
C ILE A 118 7.69 4.43 3.50
N LYS A 119 8.46 5.09 4.37
CA LYS A 119 8.96 6.44 4.10
C LYS A 119 9.82 6.48 2.82
N THR A 120 10.74 5.52 2.67
CA THR A 120 11.60 5.42 1.48
C THR A 120 10.78 5.28 0.19
N GLU A 121 9.77 4.41 0.19
CA GLU A 121 8.88 4.17 -0.94
C GLU A 121 8.05 5.41 -1.29
N MET A 122 7.56 6.14 -0.27
CA MET A 122 6.87 7.43 -0.46
C MET A 122 7.80 8.47 -1.11
N GLU A 123 9.05 8.59 -0.66
CA GLU A 123 10.04 9.53 -1.21
C GLU A 123 10.49 9.15 -2.63
N GLN A 124 10.59 7.85 -2.92
CA GLN A 124 11.10 7.34 -4.19
C GLN A 124 10.04 7.31 -5.29
N TYR A 125 8.85 6.81 -5.00
CA TYR A 125 7.79 6.57 -5.99
C TYR A 125 6.58 7.48 -5.80
N GLY A 126 6.55 8.31 -4.76
CA GLY A 126 5.48 9.29 -4.56
C GLY A 126 4.14 8.66 -4.15
N TYR A 127 4.16 7.50 -3.50
CA TYR A 127 2.95 6.95 -2.88
C TYR A 127 2.41 7.93 -1.83
N ASP A 128 1.13 8.26 -1.91
CA ASP A 128 0.52 9.30 -1.09
C ASP A 128 -0.74 8.87 -0.34
N LYS A 129 -1.10 7.58 -0.43
CA LYS A 129 -2.16 6.96 0.37
C LYS A 129 -1.77 5.56 0.82
N ILE A 130 -2.51 5.05 1.80
CA ILE A 130 -2.48 3.65 2.20
C ILE A 130 -3.84 2.99 1.99
N LEU A 131 -3.80 1.68 1.74
CA LEU A 131 -4.91 0.77 1.96
C LEU A 131 -4.52 -0.17 3.11
N ILE A 132 -5.41 -0.37 4.07
CA ILE A 132 -5.26 -1.44 5.05
C ILE A 132 -6.13 -2.59 4.57
N ILE A 133 -5.57 -3.77 4.33
CA ILE A 133 -6.33 -4.96 3.93
C ILE A 133 -6.33 -5.95 5.10
N PRO A 134 -7.51 -6.40 5.60
CA PRO A 134 -7.60 -7.36 6.69
C PRO A 134 -7.34 -8.80 6.22
N ASP A 135 -7.08 -9.72 7.16
CA ASP A 135 -6.86 -11.13 6.88
C ASP A 135 -8.07 -11.84 6.26
N ASP A 136 -9.26 -11.48 6.74
CA ASP A 136 -10.53 -12.12 6.43
C ASP A 136 -11.27 -11.37 5.32
N LEU A 137 -10.52 -10.71 4.42
CA LEU A 137 -11.12 -10.07 3.25
C LEU A 137 -11.91 -11.13 2.43
N PRO A 138 -13.20 -10.89 2.15
CA PRO A 138 -14.02 -11.84 1.41
C PRO A 138 -13.54 -12.07 -0.03
N ASP A 139 -14.07 -13.12 -0.65
CA ASP A 139 -13.81 -13.42 -2.06
C ASP A 139 -14.30 -12.30 -3.00
N VAL A 140 -13.75 -12.26 -4.22
CA VAL A 140 -14.08 -11.28 -5.28
C VAL A 140 -15.58 -11.16 -5.55
N THR A 141 -16.35 -12.26 -5.49
CA THR A 141 -17.81 -12.22 -5.72
C THR A 141 -18.51 -11.47 -4.60
N THR A 142 -18.12 -11.74 -3.36
CA THR A 142 -18.64 -11.05 -2.19
C THR A 142 -18.24 -9.58 -2.17
N LEU A 143 -16.98 -9.26 -2.48
CA LEU A 143 -16.48 -7.88 -2.58
C LEU A 143 -17.22 -7.10 -3.66
N LYS A 144 -17.35 -7.65 -4.87
CA LYS A 144 -18.10 -7.04 -5.98
C LYS A 144 -19.53 -6.70 -5.54
N ARG A 145 -20.24 -7.66 -4.96
CA ARG A 145 -21.63 -7.47 -4.53
C ARG A 145 -21.76 -6.38 -3.45
N LYS A 146 -20.89 -6.40 -2.43
CA LYS A 146 -21.00 -5.51 -1.26
C LYS A 146 -20.42 -4.11 -1.52
N LEU A 147 -19.27 -4.03 -2.17
CA LEU A 147 -18.52 -2.79 -2.35
C LEU A 147 -18.89 -2.06 -3.63
N ILE A 148 -19.09 -2.78 -4.73
CA ILE A 148 -19.34 -2.20 -6.06
C ILE A 148 -20.84 -2.11 -6.35
N GLU A 149 -21.53 -3.25 -6.43
CA GLU A 149 -22.96 -3.31 -6.77
C GLU A 149 -23.86 -2.79 -5.64
N GLY A 150 -23.30 -2.60 -4.44
CA GLY A 150 -23.94 -1.91 -3.31
C GLY A 150 -23.78 -0.39 -3.34
N MET A 151 -23.20 0.19 -4.39
CA MET A 151 -23.20 1.65 -4.60
C MET A 151 -24.55 2.10 -5.17
N PRO A 152 -25.08 3.27 -4.74
CA PRO A 152 -26.24 3.88 -5.38
C PRO A 152 -26.04 4.06 -6.89
N ASP A 153 -27.15 3.98 -7.65
CA ASP A 153 -27.21 4.24 -9.09
C ASP A 153 -26.20 3.45 -9.94
N THR A 154 -25.76 2.29 -9.43
CA THR A 154 -24.78 1.42 -10.09
C THR A 154 -25.48 0.26 -10.77
N ASN A 155 -25.23 0.11 -12.06
CA ASN A 155 -25.65 -1.03 -12.83
C ASN A 155 -24.80 -2.28 -12.49
N PRO A 156 -25.32 -3.49 -12.73
CA PRO A 156 -24.57 -4.72 -12.50
C PRO A 156 -23.19 -4.69 -13.16
N THR A 157 -22.19 -5.23 -12.47
CA THR A 157 -20.81 -5.26 -12.98
C THR A 157 -20.75 -6.02 -14.30
N ARG A 158 -20.13 -5.43 -15.32
CA ARG A 158 -19.91 -6.07 -16.61
C ARG A 158 -18.61 -6.86 -16.59
N ILE A 159 -18.72 -8.14 -16.92
CA ILE A 159 -17.59 -9.08 -16.93
C ILE A 159 -17.29 -9.44 -18.39
N GLY A 160 -16.06 -9.19 -18.83
CA GLY A 160 -15.58 -9.52 -20.18
C GLY A 160 -15.28 -11.01 -20.37
N GLU A 161 -15.24 -11.46 -21.63
CA GLU A 161 -15.12 -12.88 -21.99
C GLU A 161 -13.84 -13.55 -21.43
N GLY A 162 -12.69 -12.86 -21.40
CA GLY A 162 -11.45 -13.40 -20.84
C GLY A 162 -11.49 -13.69 -19.33
N VAL A 163 -12.48 -13.14 -18.61
CA VAL A 163 -12.76 -13.46 -17.20
C VAL A 163 -13.81 -14.57 -17.09
N MET A 164 -14.62 -14.78 -18.13
CA MET A 164 -15.70 -15.76 -18.17
C MET A 164 -15.28 -17.16 -18.65
N GLU A 165 -14.14 -17.32 -19.34
CA GLU A 165 -13.63 -18.63 -19.76
C GLU A 165 -13.40 -19.57 -18.55
N GLY A 166 -14.36 -20.48 -18.33
CA GLY A 166 -14.41 -21.37 -17.15
C GLY A 166 -15.55 -21.11 -16.16
N GLY A 167 -16.46 -20.16 -16.45
CA GLY A 167 -17.68 -19.90 -15.68
C GLY A 167 -17.52 -18.87 -14.56
N ALA A 168 -17.30 -17.59 -14.94
CA ALA A 168 -17.06 -16.42 -14.07
C ALA A 168 -15.67 -16.41 -13.39
N PHE A 169 -15.44 -15.44 -12.47
CA PHE A 169 -14.21 -15.15 -11.70
C PHE A 169 -13.46 -16.34 -11.07
N ARG A 170 -13.95 -17.57 -11.19
CA ARG A 170 -13.38 -18.80 -10.61
C ARG A 170 -11.90 -19.02 -10.90
N ARG A 171 -11.36 -18.42 -11.95
CA ARG A 171 -9.94 -18.54 -12.33
C ARG A 171 -9.10 -17.31 -12.01
N VAL A 172 -9.71 -16.19 -11.62
CA VAL A 172 -8.96 -15.01 -11.19
C VAL A 172 -8.49 -15.26 -9.76
N LYS A 173 -7.19 -15.19 -9.54
CA LYS A 173 -6.61 -15.22 -8.20
C LYS A 173 -5.70 -14.02 -8.02
N ALA A 174 -5.77 -13.42 -6.83
CA ALA A 174 -4.72 -12.54 -6.37
C ALA A 174 -3.42 -13.33 -6.23
N ALA A 175 -2.35 -12.77 -6.79
CA ALA A 175 -0.99 -13.24 -6.65
C ALA A 175 -0.27 -12.56 -5.45
N GLU A 176 -0.97 -11.65 -4.75
CA GLU A 176 -0.51 -11.04 -3.51
C GLU A 176 -0.53 -12.04 -2.35
N GLY A 177 0.35 -11.82 -1.36
CA GLY A 177 0.37 -12.61 -0.14
C GLY A 177 -0.97 -12.55 0.60
N GLN A 178 -1.40 -13.69 1.14
CA GLN A 178 -2.56 -13.77 2.01
C GLN A 178 -2.28 -13.08 3.36
N GLY A 179 -3.31 -12.50 3.95
CA GLY A 179 -3.28 -11.96 5.29
C GLY A 179 -3.29 -10.43 5.37
N CYS A 180 -3.28 -9.94 6.61
CA CYS A 180 -3.34 -8.54 6.97
C CYS A 180 -2.12 -7.80 6.45
N ARG A 181 -2.35 -6.65 5.82
CA ARG A 181 -1.30 -5.86 5.17
C ARG A 181 -1.63 -4.38 5.13
N VAL A 182 -0.58 -3.57 5.16
CA VAL A 182 -0.64 -2.15 4.80
C VAL A 182 -0.08 -2.03 3.40
N VAL A 183 -0.80 -1.38 2.49
CA VAL A 183 -0.44 -1.26 1.08
C VAL A 183 -0.30 0.21 0.74
N LEU A 184 0.87 0.65 0.30
CA LEU A 184 1.02 2.00 -0.27
C LEU A 184 0.45 2.03 -1.68
N ILE A 185 -0.29 3.11 -1.97
CA ILE A 185 -0.93 3.36 -3.27
C ILE A 185 -0.86 4.84 -3.64
N HIS A 186 -1.12 5.14 -4.89
CA HIS A 186 -1.30 6.52 -5.38
C HIS A 186 -2.78 6.90 -5.40
N SER A 187 -3.09 8.11 -4.97
CA SER A 187 -4.43 8.70 -5.03
C SER A 187 -4.87 9.13 -6.43
N ASP A 188 -3.94 9.20 -7.38
CA ASP A 188 -4.20 9.65 -8.75
C ASP A 188 -5.35 8.87 -9.40
N GLN A 189 -6.25 9.60 -10.06
CA GLN A 189 -7.40 9.07 -10.80
C GLN A 189 -7.20 9.27 -12.29
N ASN A 190 -7.89 8.46 -13.11
CA ASN A 190 -7.99 8.67 -14.55
C ASN A 190 -6.61 8.90 -15.20
N ILE A 191 -5.65 8.02 -14.91
CA ILE A 191 -4.21 8.19 -15.27
C ILE A 191 -4.04 8.60 -16.73
N PHE A 192 -4.86 8.04 -17.63
CA PHE A 192 -4.88 8.36 -19.06
C PHE A 192 -5.12 9.86 -19.36
N ARG A 193 -6.03 10.53 -18.64
CA ARG A 193 -6.40 11.94 -18.86
C ARG A 193 -5.80 12.91 -17.84
N ASN A 194 -5.27 12.39 -16.74
CA ASN A 194 -4.71 13.20 -15.67
C ASN A 194 -3.25 13.55 -15.97
N SER A 195 -3.04 14.71 -16.60
CA SER A 195 -1.70 15.24 -16.91
C SER A 195 -0.84 15.46 -15.66
N SER A 196 -1.47 15.65 -14.51
CA SER A 196 -0.84 15.86 -13.21
C SER A 196 -0.63 14.58 -12.41
N ALA A 197 -1.03 13.41 -12.95
CA ALA A 197 -0.80 12.13 -12.32
C ALA A 197 0.68 11.88 -12.07
N ASN A 198 0.98 11.03 -11.08
CA ASN A 198 2.33 10.61 -10.79
C ASN A 198 3.05 10.17 -12.10
N PRO A 199 4.25 10.73 -12.37
CA PRO A 199 4.92 10.50 -13.65
C PRO A 199 5.28 9.03 -13.89
N PHE A 200 5.49 8.24 -12.83
CA PHE A 200 5.71 6.81 -12.96
C PHE A 200 4.46 6.05 -13.40
N LEU A 201 3.28 6.46 -12.92
CA LEU A 201 2.01 5.88 -13.38
C LEU A 201 1.72 6.25 -14.83
N LYS A 202 1.92 7.52 -15.23
CA LYS A 202 1.79 7.93 -16.64
C LYS A 202 2.70 7.12 -17.56
N ALA A 203 3.91 6.79 -17.09
CA ALA A 203 4.86 5.99 -17.85
C ALA A 203 4.43 4.53 -18.07
N THR A 204 3.36 4.06 -17.43
CA THR A 204 2.79 2.72 -17.66
C THR A 204 1.79 2.69 -18.82
N LEU A 205 1.29 3.84 -19.27
CA LEU A 205 0.32 3.90 -20.35
C LEU A 205 0.89 3.31 -21.64
N ASN A 206 0.02 2.66 -22.42
CA ASN A 206 0.39 2.07 -23.70
C ASN A 206 1.53 1.04 -23.59
N LYS A 207 1.55 0.28 -22.49
CA LYS A 207 2.49 -0.84 -22.28
C LYS A 207 1.77 -2.16 -22.09
N ASP A 208 2.35 -3.19 -22.67
CA ASP A 208 1.99 -4.58 -22.40
C ASP A 208 2.65 -5.09 -21.10
N ILE A 209 2.32 -6.32 -20.70
CA ILE A 209 2.86 -6.92 -19.47
C ILE A 209 4.36 -7.15 -19.55
N SER A 210 4.91 -7.48 -20.72
CA SER A 210 6.34 -7.69 -20.92
C SER A 210 7.13 -6.40 -20.69
N GLN A 211 6.64 -5.30 -21.25
CA GLN A 211 7.20 -3.96 -21.09
C GLN A 211 7.07 -3.43 -19.67
N LEU A 212 6.03 -3.81 -18.94
CA LEU A 212 5.82 -3.42 -17.55
C LEU A 212 6.66 -4.24 -16.57
N SER A 213 6.77 -5.56 -16.78
CA SER A 213 7.42 -6.47 -15.83
C SER A 213 8.91 -6.68 -16.09
N GLY A 214 9.39 -6.35 -17.29
CA GLY A 214 10.77 -6.62 -17.71
C GLY A 214 11.08 -8.12 -17.77
N LEU A 215 10.06 -8.96 -17.97
CA LEU A 215 10.19 -10.42 -18.08
C LEU A 215 10.01 -10.83 -19.54
N ASP A 216 10.61 -11.95 -19.90
CA ASP A 216 10.33 -12.60 -21.19
C ASP A 216 9.00 -13.36 -21.15
N GLU A 217 8.54 -13.80 -22.32
CA GLU A 217 7.27 -14.54 -22.45
C GLU A 217 7.25 -15.80 -21.57
N GLY A 218 8.36 -16.54 -21.50
CA GLY A 218 8.47 -17.74 -20.67
C GLY A 218 8.29 -17.44 -19.17
N GLY A 219 8.92 -16.37 -18.67
CA GLY A 219 8.79 -15.91 -17.30
C GLY A 219 7.38 -15.43 -16.97
N ILE A 220 6.72 -14.73 -17.90
CA ILE A 220 5.33 -14.27 -17.76
C ILE A 220 4.39 -15.48 -17.68
N MET A 221 4.45 -16.39 -18.65
CA MET A 221 3.56 -17.56 -18.72
C MET A 221 3.73 -18.47 -17.50
N ARG A 222 4.98 -18.68 -17.04
CA ARG A 222 5.26 -19.44 -15.82
C ARG A 222 4.59 -18.81 -14.60
N ARG A 223 4.74 -17.50 -14.41
CA ARG A 223 4.13 -16.79 -13.27
C ARG A 223 2.62 -16.87 -13.31
N MET A 224 2.02 -16.70 -14.49
CA MET A 224 0.56 -16.79 -14.66
C MET A 224 0.01 -18.18 -14.39
N ALA A 225 0.68 -19.23 -14.87
CA ALA A 225 0.30 -20.61 -14.59
C ALA A 225 0.36 -20.95 -13.09
N ASN A 226 1.32 -20.36 -12.38
CA ASN A 226 1.55 -20.59 -10.94
C ASN A 226 0.85 -19.58 -10.02
N TYR A 227 0.19 -18.56 -10.57
CA TYR A 227 -0.36 -17.42 -9.81
C TYR A 227 0.68 -16.69 -8.96
N GLU A 228 1.90 -16.55 -9.48
CA GLU A 228 3.00 -15.79 -8.86
C GLU A 228 2.87 -14.30 -9.18
N ALA A 229 3.20 -13.43 -8.21
CA ALA A 229 3.13 -11.98 -8.38
C ALA A 229 3.89 -11.52 -9.63
N MET A 230 3.27 -10.63 -10.41
CA MET A 230 3.91 -10.02 -11.56
C MET A 230 4.60 -8.72 -11.11
N PRO A 231 5.94 -8.61 -11.21
CA PRO A 231 6.62 -7.39 -10.82
C PRO A 231 6.26 -6.26 -11.80
N ILE A 232 6.32 -5.02 -11.34
CA ILE A 232 6.46 -3.86 -12.20
C ILE A 232 7.93 -3.48 -12.17
N ASN A 233 8.63 -3.73 -13.27
CA ASN A 233 10.06 -3.51 -13.39
C ASN A 233 10.41 -3.04 -14.81
N PHE A 234 10.49 -1.72 -14.97
CA PHE A 234 10.78 -1.09 -16.26
C PHE A 234 11.65 0.15 -16.09
N LYS A 235 12.20 0.64 -17.20
CA LYS A 235 12.96 1.89 -17.24
C LYS A 235 12.12 2.99 -17.88
N VAL A 236 12.20 4.18 -17.31
CA VAL A 236 11.56 5.39 -17.84
C VAL A 236 12.58 6.52 -17.89
N THR A 237 12.50 7.34 -18.92
CA THR A 237 13.37 8.50 -19.10
C THR A 237 12.58 9.78 -18.88
N PHE A 238 13.04 10.62 -17.95
CA PHE A 238 12.53 11.97 -17.73
C PHE A 238 13.61 12.97 -18.11
N GLY A 239 13.45 13.64 -19.26
CA GLY A 239 14.48 14.49 -19.84
C GLY A 239 15.75 13.69 -20.18
N THR A 240 16.86 13.95 -19.49
CA THR A 240 18.13 13.23 -19.65
C THR A 240 18.35 12.14 -18.60
N LYS A 241 17.44 11.99 -17.62
CA LYS A 241 17.59 11.05 -16.50
C LYS A 241 16.79 9.79 -16.77
N GLU A 242 17.49 8.65 -16.82
CA GLU A 242 16.86 7.33 -16.79
C GLU A 242 16.61 6.91 -15.33
N VAL A 243 15.41 6.40 -15.05
CA VAL A 243 15.02 5.88 -13.74
C VAL A 243 14.53 4.44 -13.91
N SER A 244 15.05 3.53 -13.07
CA SER A 244 14.55 2.16 -12.97
C SER A 244 13.41 2.11 -11.95
N VAL A 245 12.22 1.75 -12.42
CA VAL A 245 11.03 1.55 -11.58
C VAL A 245 11.00 0.10 -11.12
N ARG A 246 10.79 -0.11 -9.82
CA ARG A 246 10.58 -1.41 -9.20
C ARG A 246 9.44 -1.27 -8.21
N ALA A 247 8.29 -1.83 -8.56
CA ALA A 247 7.07 -1.75 -7.77
C ALA A 247 6.30 -3.06 -7.83
N GLU A 248 5.27 -3.17 -6.98
CA GLU A 248 4.26 -4.22 -7.09
C GLU A 248 3.05 -3.66 -7.86
N GLY A 249 2.21 -4.55 -8.37
CA GLY A 249 0.91 -4.18 -8.92
C GLY A 249 -0.19 -4.21 -7.88
N LEU A 250 -1.31 -3.55 -8.18
CA LEU A 250 -2.53 -3.71 -7.40
C LEU A 250 -3.31 -4.96 -7.85
N SER A 251 -3.90 -5.69 -6.90
CA SER A 251 -4.91 -6.73 -7.17
C SER A 251 -6.31 -6.16 -7.37
N LEU A 252 -7.20 -6.97 -7.94
CA LEU A 252 -8.63 -6.71 -8.12
C LEU A 252 -9.35 -6.54 -6.80
N GLU A 253 -9.02 -7.34 -5.80
CA GLU A 253 -9.59 -7.25 -4.46
C GLU A 253 -9.27 -5.90 -3.82
N SER A 254 -7.99 -5.51 -3.84
CA SER A 254 -7.54 -4.20 -3.33
C SER A 254 -8.12 -3.05 -4.14
N TYR A 255 -8.24 -3.22 -5.47
CA TYR A 255 -8.85 -2.22 -6.34
C TYR A 255 -10.35 -2.03 -6.08
N MET A 256 -11.12 -3.08 -5.80
CA MET A 256 -12.54 -2.94 -5.43
C MET A 256 -12.73 -2.21 -4.10
N VAL A 257 -11.85 -2.45 -3.13
CA VAL A 257 -11.80 -1.68 -1.87
C VAL A 257 -11.52 -0.21 -2.18
N MET A 258 -10.48 0.05 -2.99
CA MET A 258 -10.10 1.40 -3.41
C MET A 258 -11.24 2.12 -4.15
N GLN A 259 -11.96 1.43 -5.04
CA GLN A 259 -13.12 1.97 -5.76
C GLN A 259 -14.20 2.46 -4.80
N ARG A 260 -14.54 1.67 -3.78
CA ARG A 260 -15.57 2.04 -2.81
C ARG A 260 -15.12 3.15 -1.88
N ILE A 261 -13.87 3.14 -1.46
CA ILE A 261 -13.30 4.25 -0.68
C ILE A 261 -13.37 5.54 -1.48
N HIS A 262 -12.94 5.51 -2.75
CA HIS A 262 -12.99 6.66 -3.64
C HIS A 262 -14.41 7.20 -3.76
N PHE A 263 -15.37 6.33 -4.10
CA PHE A 263 -16.79 6.68 -4.15
C PHE A 263 -17.28 7.34 -2.87
N GLU A 264 -17.00 6.78 -1.69
CA GLU A 264 -17.46 7.37 -0.43
C GLU A 264 -16.85 8.76 -0.15
N GLN A 265 -15.62 8.99 -0.61
CA GLN A 265 -14.91 10.26 -0.46
C GLN A 265 -15.38 11.32 -1.48
N THR A 266 -15.86 10.90 -2.65
CA THR A 266 -16.18 11.80 -3.77
C THR A 266 -17.66 11.84 -4.15
N LYS A 267 -18.54 10.99 -3.63
CA LYS A 267 -19.98 10.94 -3.99
C LYS A 267 -20.78 12.23 -3.81
N ALA A 268 -20.25 13.23 -3.09
CA ALA A 268 -20.84 14.56 -2.99
C ALA A 268 -20.44 15.49 -4.16
N GLN A 269 -19.46 15.07 -4.96
CA GLN A 269 -18.97 15.75 -6.16
C GLN A 269 -19.80 15.30 -7.37
N LEU A 270 -19.89 16.14 -8.39
CA LEU A 270 -20.67 15.84 -9.61
C LEU A 270 -19.85 15.13 -10.69
N ASP A 271 -18.51 15.20 -10.61
CA ASP A 271 -17.56 14.62 -11.55
C ASP A 271 -16.55 13.72 -10.79
N ASP A 272 -15.97 12.72 -11.49
CA ASP A 272 -14.95 11.79 -10.96
C ASP A 272 -15.38 11.06 -9.68
N VAL A 273 -16.66 10.67 -9.64
CA VAL A 273 -17.28 9.96 -8.51
C VAL A 273 -16.72 8.55 -8.37
N HIS A 274 -16.32 7.94 -9.48
CA HIS A 274 -15.72 6.62 -9.53
C HIS A 274 -14.24 6.66 -9.93
N LEU A 275 -13.52 5.64 -9.48
CA LEU A 275 -12.12 5.45 -9.82
C LEU A 275 -12.01 4.92 -11.25
N ASP A 276 -11.11 5.53 -12.02
CA ASP A 276 -10.81 5.23 -13.43
C ASP A 276 -12.04 5.20 -14.37
N GLU A 277 -12.88 6.23 -14.33
CA GLU A 277 -14.05 6.39 -15.23
C GLU A 277 -13.73 6.44 -16.72
N ARG A 278 -12.49 6.77 -17.08
CA ARG A 278 -12.10 7.12 -18.46
C ARG A 278 -10.76 6.54 -18.90
N GLY A 279 -10.37 5.41 -18.32
CA GLY A 279 -9.17 4.66 -18.72
C GLY A 279 -9.16 3.30 -18.06
N TRP A 280 -8.41 2.35 -18.62
CA TRP A 280 -8.26 1.02 -18.05
C TRP A 280 -7.02 0.94 -17.17
N THR A 281 -7.11 0.11 -16.15
CA THR A 281 -6.00 -0.18 -15.25
C THR A 281 -5.68 -1.67 -15.27
N TRP A 282 -4.43 -2.01 -15.60
CA TRP A 282 -3.83 -3.30 -15.33
C TRP A 282 -3.76 -3.54 -13.82
N LEU A 283 -4.35 -4.66 -13.40
CA LEU A 283 -4.29 -5.17 -12.04
C LEU A 283 -3.36 -6.37 -12.07
N VAL A 284 -2.06 -6.10 -12.23
CA VAL A 284 -1.06 -7.14 -12.58
C VAL A 284 -0.84 -8.20 -11.50
N ASN A 285 -1.40 -7.98 -10.32
CA ASN A 285 -1.46 -8.97 -9.25
C ASN A 285 -2.77 -9.78 -9.24
N SER A 286 -3.62 -9.67 -10.26
CA SER A 286 -4.79 -10.52 -10.46
C SER A 286 -4.67 -11.27 -11.77
N LEU A 287 -4.49 -12.58 -11.66
CA LEU A 287 -4.10 -13.45 -12.76
C LEU A 287 -5.16 -14.52 -13.02
N SER A 288 -5.36 -14.80 -14.31
CA SER A 288 -6.02 -15.99 -14.84
C SER A 288 -4.97 -16.76 -15.65
N PRO A 289 -5.07 -18.10 -15.83
CA PRO A 289 -3.99 -18.93 -16.40
C PRO A 289 -3.34 -18.44 -17.71
N LEU A 290 -4.02 -17.60 -18.50
CA LEU A 290 -3.51 -16.99 -19.73
C LEU A 290 -3.79 -15.48 -19.85
N TYR A 291 -4.38 -14.87 -18.82
CA TYR A 291 -4.81 -13.47 -18.88
C TYR A 291 -4.43 -12.70 -17.62
N VAL A 292 -4.14 -11.42 -17.81
CA VAL A 292 -3.99 -10.45 -16.72
C VAL A 292 -5.24 -9.60 -16.65
N VAL A 293 -5.75 -9.38 -15.44
CA VAL A 293 -6.98 -8.64 -15.22
C VAL A 293 -6.77 -7.15 -15.49
N VAL A 294 -7.76 -6.54 -16.12
CA VAL A 294 -7.92 -5.09 -16.19
C VAL A 294 -9.29 -4.68 -15.69
N SER A 295 -9.39 -3.45 -15.21
CA SER A 295 -10.67 -2.89 -14.80
C SER A 295 -10.75 -1.40 -15.07
N ASN A 296 -11.99 -0.90 -15.18
CA ASN A 296 -12.31 0.51 -15.16
C ASN A 296 -13.75 0.72 -14.67
N TRP A 297 -14.11 1.98 -14.46
CA TRP A 297 -15.50 2.38 -14.39
C TRP A 297 -15.97 2.91 -15.75
N ASN A 298 -17.20 2.60 -16.15
CA ASN A 298 -17.81 3.18 -17.34
C ASN A 298 -18.86 4.21 -16.92
N ASP A 299 -18.52 5.49 -17.08
CA ASP A 299 -19.39 6.61 -16.72
C ASP A 299 -20.74 6.59 -17.47
N ARG A 300 -20.72 6.28 -18.77
CA ARG A 300 -21.94 6.23 -19.62
C ARG A 300 -22.90 5.11 -19.23
N GLY A 301 -22.36 3.98 -18.80
CA GLY A 301 -23.12 2.81 -18.41
C GLY A 301 -23.40 2.74 -16.90
N SER A 302 -22.76 3.59 -16.09
CA SER A 302 -22.79 3.54 -14.63
C SER A 302 -22.50 2.13 -14.10
N TRP A 303 -21.57 1.40 -14.72
CA TRP A 303 -21.16 0.07 -14.29
C TRP A 303 -19.66 -0.06 -14.21
N PHE A 304 -19.24 -0.95 -13.33
CA PHE A 304 -17.85 -1.39 -13.22
C PHE A 304 -17.56 -2.44 -14.31
N ASN A 305 -16.47 -2.29 -15.06
CA ASN A 305 -16.02 -3.34 -15.98
C ASN A 305 -14.84 -4.10 -15.41
N ILE A 306 -14.87 -5.41 -15.58
CA ILE A 306 -13.72 -6.27 -15.35
C ILE A 306 -13.52 -7.14 -16.58
N SER A 307 -12.34 -7.05 -17.17
CA SER A 307 -11.91 -7.86 -18.30
C SER A 307 -10.57 -8.52 -17.97
N ALA A 308 -10.13 -9.42 -18.83
CA ALA A 308 -8.79 -9.95 -18.76
C ALA A 308 -8.26 -10.12 -20.18
N TYR A 309 -7.00 -9.77 -20.37
CA TYR A 309 -6.36 -9.76 -21.68
C TYR A 309 -5.06 -10.54 -21.64
N VAL A 310 -4.67 -11.05 -22.82
CA VAL A 310 -3.39 -11.73 -22.98
C VAL A 310 -2.23 -10.76 -22.67
N PRO A 311 -1.06 -11.26 -22.25
CA PRO A 311 0.04 -10.40 -21.81
C PRO A 311 0.53 -9.39 -22.83
N GLY A 312 0.37 -9.66 -24.14
CA GLY A 312 0.77 -8.77 -25.23
C GLY A 312 -0.29 -7.74 -25.65
N PHE A 313 -1.41 -7.65 -24.93
CA PHE A 313 -2.42 -6.62 -25.21
C PHE A 313 -1.88 -5.23 -24.86
N VAL A 314 -2.11 -4.25 -25.74
CA VAL A 314 -1.73 -2.86 -25.56
C VAL A 314 -2.92 -1.98 -25.92
N SER A 315 -3.19 -0.96 -25.11
CA SER A 315 -4.11 0.12 -25.44
C SER A 315 -3.57 1.44 -24.90
N GLU A 316 -3.84 2.53 -25.62
CA GLU A 316 -3.37 3.88 -25.26
C GLU A 316 -3.95 4.37 -23.92
N ASP A 317 -5.14 3.89 -23.58
CA ASP A 317 -5.88 4.26 -22.37
C ASP A 317 -5.69 3.26 -21.21
N THR A 318 -4.83 2.24 -21.38
CA THR A 318 -4.51 1.27 -20.32
C THR A 318 -3.18 1.60 -19.65
N GLY A 319 -3.23 1.91 -18.36
CA GLY A 319 -2.05 2.04 -17.49
C GLY A 319 -2.00 0.94 -16.43
N ALA A 320 -1.07 1.01 -15.50
CA ALA A 320 -0.98 0.11 -14.34
C ALA A 320 -0.96 0.95 -13.05
N ARG A 321 -1.64 0.46 -12.01
CA ARG A 321 -1.56 1.03 -10.66
C ARG A 321 -0.48 0.34 -9.87
N PHE A 322 0.39 1.14 -9.28
CA PHE A 322 1.42 0.63 -8.40
C PHE A 322 0.84 0.35 -7.02
N ALA A 323 1.44 -0.64 -6.38
CA ALA A 323 1.25 -0.94 -4.99
C ALA A 323 2.61 -1.26 -4.36
N ARG A 324 2.67 -1.16 -3.04
CA ARG A 324 3.74 -1.75 -2.23
C ARG A 324 3.15 -2.30 -0.95
N SER A 325 3.19 -3.62 -0.79
CA SER A 325 2.55 -4.33 0.32
C SER A 325 3.51 -4.62 1.46
N PHE A 326 3.07 -4.36 2.69
CA PHE A 326 3.80 -4.63 3.92
C PHE A 326 2.99 -5.61 4.77
N THR A 327 3.64 -6.69 5.19
CA THR A 327 3.05 -7.78 6.01
C THR A 327 3.88 -7.99 7.28
N GLU A 328 3.40 -8.80 8.23
CA GLU A 328 4.05 -8.97 9.55
C GLU A 328 5.50 -9.44 9.57
#